data_AF-A0A8X6YUQ9-F1
#
_entry.id   AF-A0A8X6YUQ9-F1
#
_cell.length_a   1.000
_cell.length_b   1.000
_cell.length_c   1.000
_cell.angle_alpha   90.00
_cell.angle_beta   90.00
_cell.angle_gamma   90.00
#
_symmetry.space_group_name_H-M   'P 1'
#
loop_
_entity.id
_entity.type
_entity.pdbx_description
1 polymer ?
#
loop_
_entity_poly.entity_id
_entity_poly.type
_entity_poly.pdbx_seq_one_letter_code
_entity_poly.pdbx_strand_id
1 'polypeptide(L)'
;MQKEWFLGVEWDESLPEDRISLWPDWCEEVPQLTDFSIPCCYFSEPLVNKFKTLELHLFSDASTKAYGTVAYLRVTSSNKEILTSFVASKNRIAPKIGINGCFAVS
;
A
#
# COMPACT_ATOMS: atom_id res chain seq x y z
N MET A 1 10.93 10.67 6.77
CA MET A 1 11.71 9.47 6.46
C MET A 1 12.27 9.40 5.03
N GLN A 2 11.48 9.63 3.99
CA GLN A 2 11.99 9.56 2.61
C GLN A 2 12.81 10.80 2.19
N LYS A 3 12.71 11.92 2.91
CA LYS A 3 13.43 13.16 2.61
C LYS A 3 14.88 13.11 3.06
N GLU A 4 15.17 12.24 4.01
CA GLU A 4 16.45 12.04 4.67
C GLU A 4 17.46 11.40 3.72
N TRP A 5 16.99 10.58 2.78
CA TRP A 5 17.80 10.11 1.65
C TRP A 5 18.30 11.24 0.74
N PHE A 6 17.69 12.44 0.78
CA PHE A 6 18.16 13.62 0.04
C PHE A 6 19.19 14.45 0.80
N LEU A 7 19.46 14.14 2.06
CA LEU A 7 20.43 14.88 2.86
C LEU A 7 21.87 14.39 2.63
N GLY A 8 22.07 13.27 1.93
CA GLY A 8 23.39 12.71 1.67
C GLY A 8 24.12 12.21 2.91
N VAL A 9 23.39 12.05 4.01
CA VAL A 9 23.89 11.59 5.32
C VAL A 9 24.17 10.10 5.22
N GLU A 10 25.36 9.69 5.62
CA GLU A 10 25.71 8.26 5.67
C GLU A 10 24.92 7.53 6.76
N TRP A 11 24.83 6.21 6.65
CA TRP A 11 24.03 5.39 7.56
C TRP A 11 24.47 5.48 9.04
N ASP A 12 25.73 5.86 9.28
CA ASP A 12 26.36 6.04 10.60
C ASP A 12 26.32 7.49 11.12
N GLU A 13 25.88 8.44 10.31
CA GLU A 13 25.86 9.85 10.69
C GLU A 13 24.55 10.23 11.39
N SER A 14 24.66 11.10 12.41
CA SER A 14 23.49 11.59 13.15
C SER A 14 22.54 12.36 12.23
N LEU A 15 21.27 11.95 12.23
CA LEU A 15 20.21 12.68 11.54
C LEU A 15 19.97 14.06 12.20
N PRO A 16 19.51 15.07 11.43
CA PRO A 16 19.08 16.34 11.99
C PRO A 16 18.00 16.20 13.08
N GLU A 17 18.01 17.10 14.07
CA GLU A 17 17.08 17.06 15.21
C GLU A 17 15.60 17.09 14.79
N ASP A 18 15.26 17.76 13.69
CA ASP A 18 13.91 17.84 13.14
C ASP A 18 13.41 16.52 12.52
N ARG A 19 14.27 15.51 12.43
CA ARG A 19 13.93 14.14 12.00
C ARG A 19 13.94 13.17 13.15
N ILE A 20 14.90 13.32 14.06
CA ILE A 20 14.92 12.57 15.31
C ILE A 20 13.62 12.79 16.08
N SER A 21 13.07 14.00 16.06
CA SER A 21 11.80 14.31 16.73
C SER A 21 10.56 13.58 16.16
N LEU A 22 10.61 13.14 14.90
CA LEU A 22 9.50 12.40 14.25
C LEU A 22 9.60 10.88 14.45
N TRP A 23 10.75 10.40 14.92
CA TRP A 23 10.99 8.98 15.11
C TRP A 23 10.14 8.35 16.23
N PRO A 24 9.96 9.00 17.40
CA PRO A 24 9.09 8.48 18.46
C PRO A 24 7.64 8.29 17.99
N ASP A 25 7.06 9.27 17.29
CA ASP A 25 5.69 9.19 16.77
C ASP A 25 5.53 7.97 15.86
N TRP A 26 6.48 7.76 14.95
CA TRP A 26 6.46 6.58 14.08
C TRP A 26 6.61 5.27 14.89
N CYS A 27 7.47 5.25 15.91
CA CYS A 27 7.64 4.08 16.77
C CYS A 27 6.38 3.76 17.58
N GLU A 28 5.56 4.75 17.93
CA GLU A 28 4.28 4.56 18.63
C GLU A 28 3.17 4.03 17.70
N GLU A 29 3.25 4.31 16.41
CA GLU A 29 2.30 3.79 15.41
C GLU A 29 2.56 2.32 15.07
N VAL A 30 3.83 1.87 15.09
CA VAL A 30 4.20 0.49 14.70
C VAL A 30 3.47 -0.59 15.52
N PRO A 31 3.37 -0.51 16.87
CA PRO A 31 2.62 -1.47 17.66
C PRO A 31 1.14 -1.58 17.27
N GLN A 32 0.53 -0.50 16.79
CA GLN A 32 -0.89 -0.47 16.39
C GLN A 32 -1.16 -1.35 15.17
N LEU A 33 -0.14 -1.64 14.36
CA LEU A 33 -0.24 -2.59 13.24
C LEU A 33 -0.42 -4.03 13.70
N THR A 34 -0.12 -4.35 14.96
CA THR A 34 -0.33 -5.70 15.51
C THR A 34 -1.81 -6.05 15.59
N ASP A 35 -2.67 -5.05 15.81
CA ASP A 35 -4.12 -5.22 15.89
C ASP A 35 -4.79 -5.18 14.50
N PHE A 36 -4.03 -4.86 13.45
CA PHE A 36 -4.53 -4.81 12.08
C PHE A 36 -4.57 -6.22 11.47
N SER A 37 -5.76 -6.66 11.08
CA SER A 37 -5.96 -7.97 10.44
C SER A 37 -6.71 -7.82 9.12
N ILE A 38 -6.21 -8.53 8.10
CA ILE A 38 -6.88 -8.65 6.81
C ILE A 38 -7.52 -10.05 6.77
N PRO A 39 -8.84 -10.16 6.55
CA PRO A 39 -9.49 -11.45 6.39
C PRO A 39 -8.86 -12.27 5.27
N CYS A 40 -8.44 -13.52 5.54
CA CYS A 40 -7.88 -14.42 4.52
C CYS A 40 -8.92 -14.85 3.47
N CYS A 41 -10.19 -14.93 3.87
CA CYS A 41 -11.29 -15.24 2.96
C CYS A 41 -11.99 -13.94 2.56
N TYR A 42 -12.12 -13.68 1.25
CA TYR A 42 -12.77 -12.48 0.75
C TYR A 42 -14.26 -12.41 1.12
N PHE A 43 -14.94 -13.57 1.09
CA PHE A 43 -16.34 -13.72 1.47
C PHE A 43 -16.56 -15.08 2.14
N SER A 44 -17.49 -15.15 3.09
CA SER A 44 -17.84 -16.39 3.82
C SER A 44 -18.84 -17.26 3.05
N GLU A 45 -18.83 -18.57 3.36
CA GLU A 45 -19.53 -19.66 2.64
C GLU A 45 -21.06 -19.54 2.41
N PRO A 46 -21.88 -18.72 3.11
CA PRO A 46 -23.27 -18.53 2.68
C PRO A 46 -23.42 -17.66 1.44
N LEU A 47 -22.39 -16.90 1.09
CA LEU A 47 -22.46 -15.83 0.10
C LEU A 47 -21.99 -16.30 -1.29
N VAL A 48 -21.01 -17.22 -1.37
CA VAL A 48 -20.43 -17.74 -2.63
C VAL A 48 -21.49 -18.28 -3.60
N ASN A 49 -22.53 -18.92 -3.08
CA ASN A 49 -23.61 -19.50 -3.88
C ASN A 49 -24.78 -18.54 -4.20
N LYS A 50 -24.68 -17.26 -3.81
CA LYS A 50 -25.74 -16.25 -3.99
C LYS A 50 -25.32 -15.07 -4.85
N PHE A 51 -24.09 -15.09 -5.39
CA PHE A 51 -23.54 -13.96 -6.14
C PHE A 51 -24.05 -13.90 -7.58
N LYS A 52 -24.47 -12.70 -7.99
CA LYS A 52 -24.88 -12.36 -9.35
C LYS A 52 -23.72 -11.83 -10.17
N THR A 53 -22.85 -11.02 -9.58
CA THR A 53 -21.66 -10.48 -10.24
C THR A 53 -20.45 -10.48 -9.30
N LEU A 54 -19.27 -10.70 -9.88
CA LEU A 54 -17.96 -10.63 -9.25
C LEU A 54 -17.07 -9.73 -10.10
N GLU A 55 -16.51 -8.69 -9.50
CA GLU A 55 -15.73 -7.65 -10.17
C GLU A 55 -14.45 -7.35 -9.40
N LEU A 56 -13.33 -7.18 -10.11
CA LEU A 56 -12.07 -6.70 -9.53
C LEU A 56 -11.92 -5.21 -9.85
N HIS A 57 -11.90 -4.37 -8.82
CA HIS A 57 -11.76 -2.92 -8.95
C HIS A 57 -10.35 -2.53 -8.55
N LEU A 58 -9.64 -1.84 -9.45
CA LEU A 58 -8.30 -1.33 -9.20
C LEU A 58 -8.34 0.20 -9.12
N PHE A 59 -7.82 0.74 -8.03
CA PHE A 59 -7.61 2.16 -7.84
C PHE A 59 -6.12 2.43 -7.85
N SER A 60 -5.66 3.35 -8.68
CA SER A 60 -4.25 3.71 -8.75
C SER A 60 -4.08 5.22 -8.67
N ASP A 61 -3.11 5.64 -7.86
CA ASP A 61 -2.64 7.02 -7.79
C ASP A 61 -1.14 7.03 -8.09
N ALA A 62 -0.70 8.02 -8.84
CA ALA A 62 0.68 8.18 -9.24
C ALA A 62 1.09 9.66 -9.14
N SER A 63 2.20 9.89 -8.48
CA SER A 63 2.88 11.17 -8.39
C SER A 63 4.32 11.03 -8.89
N THR A 64 5.01 12.17 -9.03
CA THR A 64 6.45 12.20 -9.32
C THR A 64 7.31 11.54 -8.24
N LYS A 65 6.75 11.28 -7.04
CA LYS A 65 7.48 10.70 -5.90
C LYS A 65 7.23 9.20 -5.74
N ALA A 66 6.05 8.73 -6.10
CA ALA A 66 5.64 7.35 -5.90
C ALA A 66 4.37 7.05 -6.71
N TYR A 67 4.14 5.77 -6.98
CA TYR A 67 2.84 5.27 -7.38
C TYR A 67 2.33 4.23 -6.39
N GLY A 68 1.02 4.16 -6.23
CA GLY A 68 0.32 3.19 -5.41
C GLY A 68 -0.91 2.67 -6.13
N THR A 69 -1.16 1.38 -6.02
CA THR A 69 -2.34 0.71 -6.55
C THR A 69 -2.95 -0.17 -5.48
N VAL A 70 -4.28 -0.18 -5.39
CA VAL A 70 -5.05 -1.06 -4.49
C VAL A 70 -6.12 -1.78 -5.31
N ALA A 71 -6.26 -3.08 -5.07
CA ALA A 71 -7.25 -3.94 -5.67
C ALA A 71 -8.31 -4.36 -4.65
N TYR A 72 -9.58 -4.21 -5.01
CA TYR A 72 -10.73 -4.67 -4.23
C TYR A 72 -11.56 -5.64 -5.06
N LEU A 73 -12.08 -6.67 -4.39
CA LEU A 73 -13.06 -7.58 -4.95
C LEU A 73 -14.45 -7.08 -4.57
N ARG A 74 -15.26 -6.71 -5.55
CA ARG A 74 -16.65 -6.30 -5.37
C ARG A 74 -17.57 -7.42 -5.82
N VAL A 75 -18.55 -7.72 -4.99
CA VAL A 75 -19.55 -8.73 -5.25
C VAL A 75 -20.93 -8.15 -5.09
N THR A 76 -21.82 -8.47 -6.04
CA THR A 76 -23.25 -8.17 -5.92
C THR A 76 -24.00 -9.48 -5.77
N SER A 77 -24.74 -9.63 -4.68
CA SER A 77 -25.61 -10.77 -4.40
C SER A 77 -26.93 -10.67 -5.17
N SER A 78 -27.63 -11.79 -5.29
CA SER A 78 -28.95 -11.90 -5.95
C SER A 78 -30.02 -11.04 -5.28
N ASN A 79 -29.87 -10.76 -3.98
CA ASN A 79 -30.70 -9.83 -3.20
C ASN A 79 -30.26 -8.36 -3.33
N LYS A 80 -29.33 -8.04 -4.24
CA LYS A 80 -28.74 -6.72 -4.47
C LYS A 80 -27.83 -6.20 -3.35
N GLU A 81 -27.43 -7.03 -2.40
CA GLU A 81 -26.38 -6.66 -1.43
C GLU A 81 -25.03 -6.57 -2.14
N ILE A 82 -24.24 -5.54 -1.77
CA ILE A 82 -22.90 -5.32 -2.31
C ILE A 82 -21.89 -5.53 -1.19
N LEU A 83 -20.92 -6.39 -1.43
CA LEU A 83 -19.80 -6.64 -0.54
C LEU A 83 -18.49 -6.29 -1.24
N THR A 84 -17.57 -5.67 -0.52
CA THR A 84 -16.24 -5.33 -1.02
C THR A 84 -15.18 -5.85 -0.08
N SER A 85 -14.17 -6.52 -0.61
CA SER A 85 -13.06 -7.06 0.16
C SER A 85 -11.72 -6.61 -0.42
N PHE A 86 -10.76 -6.29 0.45
CA PHE A 86 -9.41 -5.94 0.03
C PHE A 86 -8.71 -7.19 -0.51
N VAL A 87 -8.05 -7.06 -1.67
CA VAL A 87 -7.30 -8.16 -2.29
C VAL A 87 -5.81 -7.97 -2.08
N ALA A 88 -5.29 -6.85 -2.57
CA ALA A 88 -3.87 -6.55 -2.51
C ALA A 88 -3.64 -5.06 -2.74
N SER A 89 -2.51 -4.58 -2.27
CA SER A 89 -1.98 -3.27 -2.62
C SER A 89 -0.52 -3.40 -3.06
N LYS A 90 -0.13 -2.57 -4.03
CA LYS A 90 1.26 -2.44 -4.46
C LYS A 90 1.63 -0.98 -4.52
N ASN A 91 2.66 -0.61 -3.79
CA ASN A 91 3.24 0.73 -3.78
C ASN A 91 4.72 0.66 -4.18
N ARG A 92 5.19 1.69 -4.87
CA ARG A 92 6.60 1.83 -5.21
C ARG A 92 6.99 3.30 -5.24
N ILE A 93 8.14 3.58 -4.63
CA ILE A 93 8.80 4.87 -4.69
C ILE A 93 9.40 5.06 -6.08
N ALA A 94 9.23 6.25 -6.65
CA ALA A 94 9.84 6.59 -7.93
C ALA A 94 11.38 6.55 -7.82
N PRO A 95 12.09 5.87 -8.75
CA PRO A 95 13.55 5.88 -8.77
C PRO A 95 14.07 7.31 -8.95
N LYS A 96 15.18 7.61 -8.29
CA LYS A 96 15.85 8.92 -8.39
C LYS A 96 17.23 8.71 -8.96
N ILE A 97 17.30 8.40 -10.25
CA ILE A 97 18.56 8.38 -10.99
C ILE A 97 18.38 9.29 -12.21
N GLY A 98 19.18 10.34 -12.27
CA GLY A 98 19.39 11.09 -13.51
C GLY A 98 20.11 10.19 -14.52
N ILE A 99 19.50 10.05 -15.70
CA ILE A 99 20.02 9.64 -17.02
C ILE A 99 21.00 8.43 -17.14
N ASN A 100 20.63 7.55 -18.07
CA ASN A 100 21.40 6.46 -18.71
C ASN A 100 21.50 5.12 -17.99
N GLY A 101 20.39 4.40 -17.94
CA GLY A 101 20.38 2.96 -17.64
C GLY A 101 19.18 2.31 -18.33
N CYS A 102 19.47 1.59 -19.41
CA CYS A 102 18.53 0.83 -20.23
C CYS A 102 17.54 0.03 -19.36
N PHE A 103 16.25 0.31 -19.47
CA PHE A 103 15.20 -0.55 -18.93
C PHE A 103 15.14 -1.83 -19.77
N ALA A 104 15.90 -2.85 -19.39
CA ALA A 104 15.62 -4.23 -19.78
C ALA A 104 14.79 -4.87 -18.67
N VAL A 105 13.50 -5.00 -18.91
CA VAL A 105 12.64 -5.94 -18.17
C VAL A 105 12.82 -7.29 -18.88
N SER A 106 13.39 -8.27 -18.18
CA SER A 106 13.27 -9.69 -18.53
C SER A 106 12.25 -10.33 -17.60
#